data_AF-A0AA43M0M4-F1
#
_entry.id   AF-A0AA43M0M4-F1
#
_cell.length_a   1.000
_cell.length_b   1.000
_cell.length_c   1.000
_cell.angle_alpha   90.00
_cell.angle_beta   90.00
_cell.angle_gamma   90.00
#
_symmetry.space_group_name_H-M   'P 1'
#
loop_
_entity.id
_entity.type
_entity.pdbx_description
1 polymer ?
#
loop_
_entity_poly.entity_id
_entity_poly.type
_entity_poly.pdbx_seq_one_letter_code
_entity_poly.pdbx_strand_id
1 'polypeptide(L)'
;MTAITGIYREEVTVSGEANHAGTTLMEDRKDALMGASEIMLAFEQLCREHPADEVVGTVGRISNEPNAANIIPGQTVFHLEVRAAQQEQKRWVMEAWGVQAASIAKRRGLSLGRRLILDQPSQPMAQLLIRLLAAQAGRLGIKTYALGSMAGHDAAHMASLTSAGMLFVPSLGGKSHCPDEESRIEDIEQAGNVLLQSILALDVELSP
;
A
#
# COMPACT_ATOMS: atom_id res chain seq x y z
N MET A 1 -4.58 -5.29 -16.37
CA MET A 1 -4.21 -5.35 -14.94
C MET A 1 -4.33 -6.80 -14.45
N THR A 2 -3.38 -7.27 -13.65
CA THR A 2 -3.33 -8.66 -13.14
C THR A 2 -4.09 -8.84 -11.83
N ALA A 3 -4.00 -7.87 -10.92
CA ALA A 3 -4.69 -7.88 -9.63
C ALA A 3 -4.85 -6.46 -9.09
N ILE A 4 -5.75 -6.26 -8.13
CA ILE A 4 -5.76 -5.09 -7.24
C ILE A 4 -5.06 -5.50 -5.95
N THR A 5 -4.03 -4.76 -5.55
CA THR A 5 -3.20 -5.11 -4.39
C THR A 5 -3.99 -5.14 -3.09
N GLY A 6 -3.61 -6.06 -2.20
CA GLY A 6 -4.17 -6.09 -0.86
C GLY A 6 -3.65 -4.92 -0.03
N ILE A 7 -4.43 -4.52 0.97
CA ILE A 7 -4.09 -3.44 1.90
C ILE A 7 -3.97 -4.03 3.29
N TYR A 8 -2.90 -3.68 4.00
CA TYR A 8 -2.75 -3.90 5.43
C TYR A 8 -2.58 -2.55 6.12
N ARG A 9 -3.36 -2.26 7.15
CA ARG A 9 -3.27 -1.02 7.91
C ARG A 9 -3.35 -1.29 9.40
N GLU A 10 -2.44 -0.68 10.15
CA GLU A 10 -2.31 -0.87 11.58
C GLU A 10 -2.09 0.46 12.29
N GLU A 11 -2.68 0.61 13.47
CA GLU A 11 -2.33 1.65 14.43
C GLU A 11 -1.32 1.09 15.44
N VAL A 12 -0.26 1.84 15.66
CA VAL A 12 0.83 1.48 16.57
C VAL A 12 0.95 2.55 17.62
N THR A 13 0.90 2.15 18.89
CA THR A 13 1.08 3.02 20.04
C THR A 13 2.41 2.70 20.69
N VAL A 14 3.29 3.68 20.76
CA VAL A 14 4.55 3.60 21.52
C VAL A 14 4.36 4.43 22.78
N SER A 15 4.51 3.82 23.95
CA SER A 15 4.40 4.52 25.23
C SER A 15 5.73 4.48 25.99
N GLY A 16 6.09 5.64 26.52
CA GLY A 16 7.27 5.88 27.32
C GLY A 16 6.89 6.68 28.56
N GLU A 17 7.66 7.72 28.87
CA GLU A 17 7.46 8.51 30.09
C GLU A 17 7.66 9.99 29.80
N ALA A 18 6.58 10.78 29.97
CA ALA A 18 6.67 12.21 29.81
C ALA A 18 7.45 12.84 30.98
N ASN A 19 8.47 13.64 30.67
CA ASN A 19 9.28 14.30 31.68
C ASN A 19 9.92 15.58 31.13
N HIS A 20 10.50 16.40 31.99
CA HIS A 20 11.05 17.70 31.61
C HIS A 20 12.33 17.56 30.77
N ALA A 21 12.35 18.16 29.58
CA ALA A 21 13.42 17.96 28.60
C ALA A 21 14.80 18.47 29.05
N GLY A 22 14.86 19.41 29.99
CA GLY A 22 16.12 19.98 30.47
C GLY A 22 16.71 19.30 31.73
N THR A 23 15.91 18.55 32.48
CA THR A 23 16.31 18.01 33.80
C THR A 23 16.41 16.49 33.83
N THR A 24 15.87 15.80 32.82
CA THR A 24 16.03 14.36 32.66
C THR A 24 17.26 14.06 31.81
N LEU A 25 18.24 13.35 32.39
CA LEU A 25 19.45 12.89 31.71
C LEU A 25 19.09 11.93 30.57
N MET A 26 19.97 11.82 29.57
CA MET A 26 19.68 11.02 28.37
C MET A 26 19.50 9.53 28.67
N GLU A 27 20.27 8.97 29.61
CA GLU A 27 20.17 7.57 30.03
C GLU A 27 18.85 7.21 30.73
N ASP A 28 18.17 8.20 31.33
CA ASP A 28 16.92 8.01 32.08
C ASP A 28 15.67 8.17 31.21
N ARG A 29 15.83 8.57 29.94
CA ARG A 29 14.68 8.88 29.08
C ARG A 29 14.02 7.62 28.54
N LYS A 30 12.69 7.60 28.62
CA LYS A 30 11.81 6.72 27.85
C LYS A 30 11.07 7.56 26.81
N ASP A 31 11.81 8.06 25.83
CA ASP A 31 11.29 8.95 24.79
C ASP A 31 10.48 8.18 23.74
N ALA A 32 9.16 8.34 23.77
CA ALA A 32 8.25 7.61 22.90
C ALA A 32 8.40 8.01 21.42
N LEU A 33 8.65 9.30 21.13
CA LEU A 33 8.74 9.80 19.76
C LEU A 33 10.01 9.32 19.08
N MET A 34 11.14 9.34 19.80
CA MET A 34 12.41 8.83 19.26
C MET A 34 12.38 7.31 19.08
N GLY A 35 11.70 6.58 19.98
CA GLY A 35 11.45 5.16 19.78
C GLY A 35 10.56 4.87 18.58
N ALA A 36 9.44 5.59 18.45
CA ALA A 36 8.57 5.50 17.28
C ALA A 36 9.32 5.82 15.98
N SER A 37 10.20 6.83 15.99
CA SER A 37 10.96 7.23 14.80
C SER A 37 11.86 6.10 14.27
N GLU A 38 12.57 5.40 15.15
CA GLU A 38 13.35 4.22 14.75
C GLU A 38 12.46 3.08 14.23
N ILE A 39 11.30 2.85 14.86
CA ILE A 39 10.35 1.82 14.44
C ILE A 39 9.76 2.14 13.05
N MET A 40 9.49 3.41 12.77
CA MET A 40 8.96 3.88 11.48
C MET A 40 10.02 3.80 10.38
N LEU A 41 11.29 4.11 10.67
CA LEU A 41 12.38 3.96 9.71
C LEU A 41 12.69 2.49 9.41
N ALA A 42 12.64 1.62 10.41
CA ALA A 42 12.75 0.17 10.21
C ALA A 42 11.66 -0.38 9.28
N PHE A 43 10.43 0.13 9.41
CA PHE A 43 9.33 -0.20 8.52
C PHE A 43 9.60 0.22 7.07
N GLU A 44 10.02 1.48 6.86
CA GLU A 44 10.36 1.99 5.53
C GLU A 44 11.49 1.17 4.90
N GLN A 45 12.54 0.86 5.67
CA GLN A 45 13.67 0.05 5.21
C GLN A 45 13.23 -1.33 4.73
N LEU A 46 12.39 -2.04 5.50
CA LEU A 46 11.89 -3.37 5.12
C LEU A 46 11.03 -3.34 3.85
N CYS A 47 10.26 -2.28 3.64
CA CYS A 47 9.50 -2.11 2.40
C CYS A 47 10.43 -1.88 1.21
N ARG A 48 11.49 -1.08 1.39
CA ARG A 48 12.48 -0.78 0.34
C ARG A 48 13.37 -1.97 -0.03
N GLU A 49 13.71 -2.79 0.96
CA GLU A 49 14.55 -3.98 0.78
C GLU A 49 13.77 -5.23 0.34
N HIS A 50 12.44 -5.13 0.25
CA HIS A 50 11.62 -6.25 -0.17
C HIS A 50 12.00 -6.68 -1.60
N PRO A 51 12.20 -7.99 -1.87
CA PRO A 51 12.71 -8.47 -3.16
C PRO A 51 11.69 -8.38 -4.32
N ALA A 52 10.44 -8.04 -4.03
CA ALA A 52 9.38 -7.89 -5.03
C ALA A 52 9.12 -6.42 -5.31
N ASP A 53 8.97 -6.07 -6.59
CA ASP A 53 8.82 -4.69 -7.07
C ASP A 53 7.47 -4.04 -6.68
N GLU A 54 6.45 -4.83 -6.35
CA GLU A 54 5.08 -4.37 -6.06
C GLU A 54 4.77 -4.37 -4.55
N VAL A 55 5.72 -3.94 -3.71
CA VAL A 55 5.51 -3.73 -2.27
C VAL A 55 5.80 -2.28 -1.91
N VAL A 56 4.81 -1.61 -1.32
CA VAL A 56 4.96 -0.23 -0.83
C VAL A 56 4.44 -0.13 0.60
N GLY A 57 5.14 0.64 1.42
CA GLY A 57 4.75 0.94 2.80
C GLY A 57 4.76 2.44 3.06
N THR A 58 3.84 2.91 3.89
CA THR A 58 3.78 4.32 4.28
C THR A 58 3.35 4.48 5.71
N VAL A 59 4.03 5.35 6.45
CA VAL A 59 3.50 5.92 7.70
C VAL A 59 2.82 7.23 7.36
N GLY A 60 1.49 7.23 7.33
CA GLY A 60 0.71 8.36 6.83
C GLY A 60 0.17 9.30 7.90
N ARG A 61 0.19 8.89 9.17
CA ARG A 61 -0.37 9.64 10.30
C ARG A 61 0.47 9.42 11.54
N ILE A 62 0.80 10.51 12.23
CA ILE A 62 1.50 10.49 13.51
C ILE A 62 0.79 11.47 14.45
N SER A 63 0.57 11.05 15.69
CA SER A 63 0.16 11.86 16.83
C SER A 63 1.20 11.70 17.92
N ASN A 64 1.63 12.80 18.50
CA ASN A 64 2.64 12.83 19.54
C ASN A 64 2.05 13.51 20.78
N GLU A 65 2.32 12.99 21.98
CA GLU A 65 1.79 13.53 23.23
C GLU A 65 2.92 13.69 24.27
N PRO A 66 3.04 14.86 24.93
CA PRO A 66 2.11 16.02 24.87
C PRO A 66 2.36 16.99 23.70
N ASN A 67 3.29 16.68 22.78
CA ASN A 67 3.68 17.55 21.67
C ASN A 67 4.21 18.94 22.06
N ALA A 68 4.91 19.05 23.18
CA ALA A 68 5.52 20.28 23.66
C ALA A 68 7.05 20.23 23.48
N ALA A 69 7.65 21.33 23.00
CA ALA A 69 9.08 21.38 22.68
C ALA A 69 10.01 21.16 23.91
N ASN A 70 9.52 21.39 25.12
CA ASN A 70 10.27 21.28 26.37
C ASN A 70 9.89 20.05 27.21
N ILE A 71 9.14 19.10 26.66
CA ILE A 71 8.71 17.88 27.35
C ILE A 71 9.09 16.66 26.50
N ILE A 72 9.75 15.69 27.11
CA ILE A 72 10.01 14.37 26.51
C ILE A 72 8.66 13.71 26.19
N PRO A 73 8.41 13.23 24.97
CA PRO A 73 7.14 12.60 24.66
C PRO A 73 6.90 11.31 25.43
N GLY A 74 5.74 11.23 26.08
CA GLY A 74 5.29 10.05 26.82
C GLY A 74 4.52 9.07 25.95
N GLN A 75 3.95 9.51 24.83
CA GLN A 75 3.24 8.64 23.90
C GLN A 75 3.36 9.14 22.46
N THR A 76 3.52 8.22 21.52
CA THR A 76 3.43 8.48 20.10
C THR A 76 2.58 7.39 19.44
N VAL A 77 1.55 7.81 18.72
CA VAL A 77 0.65 6.92 17.98
C VAL A 77 0.84 7.17 16.50
N PHE A 78 1.07 6.14 15.70
CA PHE A 78 1.18 6.28 14.26
C PHE A 78 0.42 5.20 13.51
N HIS A 79 0.09 5.49 12.25
CA HIS A 79 -0.57 4.54 11.36
C HIS A 79 0.37 4.19 10.23
N LEU A 80 0.62 2.89 10.08
CA LEU A 80 1.31 2.34 8.92
C LEU A 80 0.31 1.68 7.98
N GLU A 81 0.64 1.68 6.70
CA GLU A 81 -0.06 0.95 5.66
C GLU A 81 0.96 0.24 4.78
N VAL A 82 0.71 -1.03 4.45
CA VAL A 82 1.44 -1.79 3.43
C VAL A 82 0.47 -2.18 2.33
N ARG A 83 0.88 -2.04 1.08
CA ARG A 83 0.21 -2.62 -0.08
C ARG A 83 1.14 -3.58 -0.79
N ALA A 84 0.60 -4.75 -1.14
CA ALA A 84 1.33 -5.71 -1.95
C ALA A 84 0.42 -6.52 -2.85
N ALA A 85 0.96 -7.00 -3.96
CA ALA A 85 0.27 -7.86 -4.91
C ALA A 85 -0.12 -9.21 -4.33
N GLN A 86 0.65 -9.72 -3.37
CA GLN A 86 0.42 -11.02 -2.73
C GLN A 86 0.33 -10.89 -1.21
N GLN A 87 -0.56 -11.67 -0.59
CA GLN A 87 -0.74 -11.68 0.86
C GLN A 87 0.56 -12.04 1.61
N GLU A 88 1.38 -12.92 1.04
CA GLU A 88 2.62 -13.39 1.66
C GLU A 88 3.67 -12.28 1.77
N GLN A 89 3.70 -11.36 0.81
CA GLN A 89 4.61 -10.21 0.80
C GLN A 89 4.26 -9.25 1.95
N LYS A 90 2.96 -8.92 2.13
CA LYS A 90 2.50 -8.12 3.28
C LYS A 90 2.87 -8.80 4.60
N ARG A 91 2.60 -10.10 4.71
CA ARG A 91 2.88 -10.89 5.91
C ARG A 91 4.37 -10.85 6.26
N TRP A 92 5.25 -11.06 5.28
CA TRP A 92 6.70 -10.99 5.48
C TRP A 92 7.13 -9.64 6.05
N VAL A 93 6.69 -8.53 5.43
CA VAL A 93 7.03 -7.17 5.90
C VAL A 93 6.58 -6.98 7.34
N MET A 94 5.33 -7.34 7.65
CA MET A 94 4.75 -7.11 8.98
C MET A 94 5.33 -8.00 10.07
N GLU A 95 5.74 -9.23 9.75
CA GLU A 95 6.43 -10.14 10.68
C GLU A 95 7.85 -9.65 10.97
N ALA A 96 8.63 -9.36 9.91
CA ALA A 96 9.99 -8.85 10.05
C ALA A 96 10.02 -7.51 10.81
N TRP A 97 9.09 -6.60 10.48
CA TRP A 97 8.95 -5.33 11.15
C TRP A 97 8.54 -5.51 12.62
N GLY A 98 7.60 -6.41 12.91
CA GLY A 98 7.17 -6.68 14.28
C GLY A 98 8.33 -7.12 15.20
N VAL A 99 9.25 -7.92 14.69
CA VAL A 99 10.47 -8.33 15.42
C VAL A 99 11.39 -7.12 15.68
N GLN A 100 11.65 -6.31 14.66
CA GLN A 100 12.51 -5.12 14.82
C GLN A 100 11.88 -4.09 15.77
N ALA A 101 10.57 -3.85 15.65
CA ALA A 101 9.83 -2.92 16.49
C ALA A 101 9.87 -3.33 17.96
N ALA A 102 9.65 -4.62 18.25
CA ALA A 102 9.76 -5.16 19.61
C ALA A 102 11.17 -5.04 20.18
N SER A 103 12.20 -5.28 19.36
CA SER A 103 13.61 -5.12 19.76
C SER A 103 13.96 -3.67 20.10
N ILE A 104 13.53 -2.72 19.26
CA ILE A 104 13.71 -1.28 19.48
C ILE A 104 13.00 -0.83 20.77
N ALA A 105 11.73 -1.20 20.94
CA ALA A 105 10.95 -0.85 22.13
C ALA A 105 11.63 -1.38 23.40
N LYS A 106 12.05 -2.65 23.40
CA LYS A 106 12.77 -3.26 24.54
C LYS A 106 14.08 -2.53 24.86
N ARG A 107 14.92 -2.26 23.84
CA ARG A 107 16.19 -1.54 24.02
C ARG A 107 15.99 -0.14 24.61
N ARG A 108 14.90 0.53 24.25
CA ARG A 108 14.56 1.90 24.70
C ARG A 108 13.71 1.96 25.96
N GLY A 109 13.35 0.82 26.56
CA GLY A 109 12.49 0.78 27.75
C GLY A 109 11.06 1.29 27.49
N LEU A 110 10.55 1.11 26.28
CA LEU A 110 9.23 1.53 25.83
C LEU A 110 8.27 0.35 25.77
N SER A 111 6.97 0.62 25.88
CA SER A 111 5.92 -0.36 25.57
C SER A 111 5.35 -0.12 24.17
N LEU A 112 4.90 -1.20 23.54
CA LEU A 112 4.35 -1.20 22.18
C LEU A 112 2.95 -1.82 22.18
N GLY A 113 1.97 -1.04 21.75
CA GLY A 113 0.60 -1.48 21.45
C GLY A 113 0.40 -1.53 19.94
N ARG A 114 -0.33 -2.54 19.48
CA ARG A 114 -0.57 -2.82 18.06
C ARG A 114 -2.05 -3.14 17.85
N ARG A 115 -2.71 -2.44 16.93
CA ARG A 115 -4.13 -2.62 16.63
C ARG A 115 -4.37 -2.67 15.14
N LEU A 116 -4.78 -3.85 14.66
CA LEU A 116 -5.17 -4.04 13.26
C LEU A 116 -6.40 -3.17 12.94
N ILE A 117 -6.31 -2.37 11.88
CA ILE A 117 -7.42 -1.57 11.37
C ILE A 117 -8.04 -2.28 10.17
N LEU A 118 -7.20 -2.79 9.26
CA LEU A 118 -7.64 -3.41 8.01
C LEU A 118 -6.60 -4.45 7.57
N ASP A 119 -7.06 -5.64 7.23
CA ASP A 119 -6.28 -6.59 6.41
C ASP A 119 -7.18 -7.10 5.28
N GLN A 120 -7.04 -6.47 4.11
CA GLN A 120 -7.78 -6.81 2.91
C GLN A 120 -6.86 -7.58 1.96
N PRO A 121 -7.27 -8.78 1.47
CA PRO A 121 -6.46 -9.55 0.54
C PRO A 121 -6.42 -8.88 -0.85
N SER A 122 -5.38 -9.21 -1.62
CA SER A 122 -5.30 -8.88 -3.04
C SER A 122 -6.43 -9.56 -3.82
N GLN A 123 -6.99 -8.87 -4.80
CA GLN A 123 -8.04 -9.41 -5.66
C GLN A 123 -7.51 -9.65 -7.07
N PRO A 124 -7.23 -10.90 -7.46
CA PRO A 124 -6.80 -11.23 -8.82
C PRO A 124 -7.92 -10.99 -9.82
N MET A 125 -7.58 -10.48 -11.00
CA MET A 125 -8.55 -10.36 -12.09
C MET A 125 -8.70 -11.69 -12.83
N ALA A 126 -9.83 -11.88 -13.49
CA ALA A 126 -10.13 -13.09 -14.23
C ALA A 126 -9.12 -13.31 -15.37
N GLN A 127 -8.46 -14.47 -15.39
CA GLN A 127 -7.43 -14.81 -16.39
C GLN A 127 -7.99 -14.77 -17.82
N LEU A 128 -9.25 -15.14 -18.00
CA LEU A 128 -9.98 -15.01 -19.27
C LEU A 128 -9.96 -13.57 -19.77
N LEU A 129 -10.34 -12.62 -18.93
CA LEU A 129 -10.42 -11.20 -19.28
C LEU A 129 -9.04 -10.60 -19.51
N ILE A 130 -8.04 -10.96 -18.70
CA ILE A 130 -6.65 -10.55 -18.93
C ILE A 130 -6.17 -10.99 -20.31
N ARG A 131 -6.38 -12.26 -20.67
CA ARG A 131 -5.99 -12.82 -21.95
C ARG A 131 -6.71 -12.14 -23.11
N LEU A 132 -8.02 -11.93 -22.99
CA LEU A 132 -8.82 -11.27 -24.03
C LEU A 132 -8.37 -9.83 -24.28
N LEU A 133 -8.15 -9.04 -23.21
CA LEU A 133 -7.65 -7.67 -23.33
C LEU A 133 -6.28 -7.63 -24.04
N ALA A 134 -5.35 -8.50 -23.64
CA ALA A 134 -4.04 -8.58 -24.26
C ALA A 134 -4.11 -9.00 -25.74
N ALA A 135 -4.97 -9.97 -26.07
CA ALA A 135 -5.15 -10.44 -27.44
C ALA A 135 -5.73 -9.35 -28.35
N GLN A 136 -6.76 -8.61 -27.89
CA GLN A 136 -7.36 -7.55 -28.69
C GLN A 136 -6.43 -6.34 -28.86
N ALA A 137 -5.68 -5.97 -27.82
CA ALA A 137 -4.64 -4.97 -27.94
C ALA A 137 -3.58 -5.36 -28.98
N GLY A 138 -3.13 -6.62 -28.96
CA GLY A 138 -2.19 -7.15 -29.96
C GLY A 138 -2.72 -7.08 -31.40
N ARG A 139 -4.02 -7.36 -31.61
CA ARG A 139 -4.66 -7.24 -32.94
C ARG A 139 -4.74 -5.81 -33.45
N LEU A 140 -4.83 -4.85 -32.54
CA LEU A 140 -4.81 -3.41 -32.85
C LEU A 140 -3.38 -2.84 -32.95
N GLY A 141 -2.34 -3.67 -32.78
CA GLY A 141 -0.94 -3.24 -32.82
C GLY A 141 -0.51 -2.43 -31.59
N ILE A 142 -1.25 -2.50 -30.49
CA ILE A 142 -0.99 -1.74 -29.26
C ILE A 142 -0.12 -2.58 -28.32
N LYS A 143 1.00 -2.01 -27.87
CA LYS A 143 1.88 -2.66 -26.87
C LYS A 143 1.26 -2.55 -25.48
N THR A 144 1.20 -3.67 -24.76
CA THR A 144 0.66 -3.72 -23.39
C THR A 144 1.67 -4.22 -22.37
N TYR A 145 1.43 -3.90 -21.10
CA TYR A 145 2.18 -4.42 -19.96
C TYR A 145 1.21 -5.06 -18.95
N ALA A 146 1.65 -6.13 -18.30
CA ALA A 146 0.94 -6.74 -17.18
C ALA A 146 1.39 -6.05 -15.88
N LEU A 147 0.45 -5.47 -15.15
CA LEU A 147 0.70 -4.68 -13.94
C LEU A 147 -0.40 -4.92 -12.90
N GLY A 148 -0.04 -4.92 -11.61
CA GLY A 148 -0.99 -4.79 -10.51
C GLY A 148 -1.49 -3.34 -10.34
N SER A 149 -2.69 -3.15 -9.80
CA SER A 149 -3.13 -1.84 -9.32
C SER A 149 -2.81 -1.68 -7.84
N MET A 150 -2.01 -0.66 -7.52
CA MET A 150 -1.77 -0.23 -6.14
C MET A 150 -2.95 0.56 -5.56
N ALA A 151 -3.89 0.99 -6.39
CA ALA A 151 -5.09 1.74 -6.00
C ALA A 151 -6.29 0.81 -5.85
N GLY A 152 -7.22 1.19 -4.96
CA GLY A 152 -8.50 0.52 -4.86
C GLY A 152 -9.39 0.91 -6.04
N HIS A 153 -10.17 -0.05 -6.56
CA HIS A 153 -11.19 0.18 -7.59
C HIS A 153 -12.40 -0.70 -7.33
N ASP A 154 -13.57 -0.29 -7.82
CA ASP A 154 -14.81 -1.08 -7.69
C ASP A 154 -14.69 -2.49 -8.29
N ALA A 155 -13.79 -2.68 -9.27
CA ALA A 155 -13.49 -4.00 -9.82
C ALA A 155 -13.01 -5.01 -8.75
N ALA A 156 -12.37 -4.57 -7.65
CA ALA A 156 -12.01 -5.47 -6.54
C ALA A 156 -13.25 -6.02 -5.83
N HIS A 157 -14.31 -5.22 -5.72
CA HIS A 157 -15.59 -5.66 -5.18
C HIS A 157 -16.35 -6.51 -6.20
N MET A 158 -16.37 -6.11 -7.47
CA MET A 158 -17.01 -6.90 -8.54
C MET A 158 -16.38 -8.29 -8.70
N ALA A 159 -15.07 -8.43 -8.47
CA ALA A 159 -14.35 -9.70 -8.51
C ALA A 159 -14.87 -10.75 -7.51
N SER A 160 -15.57 -10.34 -6.44
CA SER A 160 -16.21 -11.28 -5.51
C SER A 160 -17.57 -11.77 -6.00
N LEU A 161 -18.17 -11.11 -7.00
CA LEU A 161 -19.50 -11.41 -7.54
C LEU A 161 -19.44 -12.08 -8.92
N THR A 162 -18.47 -11.69 -9.75
CA THR A 162 -18.34 -12.16 -11.14
C THR A 162 -16.89 -12.05 -11.63
N SER A 163 -16.64 -12.53 -12.86
CA SER A 163 -15.36 -12.28 -13.54
C SER A 163 -15.15 -10.78 -13.76
N ALA A 164 -14.11 -10.23 -13.15
CA ALA A 164 -13.73 -8.83 -13.29
C ALA A 164 -12.36 -8.70 -13.95
N GLY A 165 -12.18 -7.63 -14.73
CA GLY A 165 -10.93 -7.31 -15.43
C GLY A 165 -10.82 -5.79 -15.59
N MET A 166 -9.59 -5.29 -15.65
CA MET A 166 -9.32 -3.86 -15.83
C MET A 166 -8.25 -3.63 -16.89
N LEU A 167 -8.46 -2.57 -17.66
CA LEU A 167 -7.50 -1.99 -18.60
C LEU A 167 -7.07 -0.63 -18.05
N PHE A 168 -5.77 -0.35 -18.08
CA PHE A 168 -5.22 0.94 -17.68
C PHE A 168 -4.83 1.76 -18.89
N VAL A 169 -4.96 3.08 -18.72
CA VAL A 169 -4.50 4.11 -19.65
C VAL A 169 -3.33 4.85 -19.00
N PRO A 170 -2.22 5.11 -19.72
CA PRO A 170 -1.15 5.95 -19.21
C PRO A 170 -1.65 7.33 -18.77
N SER A 171 -1.19 7.80 -17.60
CA SER A 171 -1.36 9.18 -17.14
C SER A 171 -0.01 9.92 -17.23
N LEU A 172 -0.03 11.17 -17.66
CA LEU A 172 1.15 12.01 -17.83
C LEU A 172 1.85 12.22 -16.48
N GLY A 173 3.09 11.73 -16.38
CA GLY A 173 3.86 11.76 -15.14
C GLY A 173 3.30 10.88 -14.02
N GLY A 174 2.34 9.99 -14.30
CA GLY A 174 1.72 9.11 -13.31
C GLY A 174 0.91 9.86 -12.24
N LYS A 175 0.50 11.10 -12.52
CA LYS A 175 -0.26 11.93 -11.58
C LYS A 175 -1.68 11.39 -11.44
N SER A 176 -2.20 11.44 -10.21
CA SER A 176 -3.61 11.22 -9.94
C SER A 176 -4.07 11.99 -8.70
N HIS A 177 -5.38 12.24 -8.56
CA HIS A 177 -6.01 13.01 -7.47
C HIS A 177 -5.50 14.47 -7.37
N CYS A 178 -5.14 15.07 -8.50
CA CYS A 178 -4.72 16.46 -8.57
C CYS A 178 -5.17 17.13 -9.88
N PRO A 179 -5.21 18.48 -9.95
CA PRO A 179 -5.62 19.19 -11.16
C PRO A 179 -4.76 18.93 -12.39
N ASP A 180 -3.52 18.49 -12.19
CA ASP A 180 -2.57 18.14 -13.24
C ASP A 180 -2.74 16.69 -13.76
N GLU A 181 -3.73 15.93 -13.27
CA GLU A 181 -4.04 14.59 -13.76
C GLU A 181 -4.53 14.68 -15.22
N GLU A 182 -3.77 14.07 -16.14
CA GLU A 182 -4.07 14.12 -17.56
C GLU A 182 -3.62 12.84 -18.27
N SER A 183 -4.47 12.29 -19.13
CA SER A 183 -4.14 11.23 -20.09
C SER A 183 -4.33 11.77 -21.50
N ARG A 184 -3.45 11.38 -22.42
CA ARG A 184 -3.55 11.81 -23.82
C ARG A 184 -4.81 11.22 -24.46
N ILE A 185 -5.46 11.99 -25.32
CA ILE A 185 -6.70 11.55 -25.97
C ILE A 185 -6.46 10.31 -26.84
N GLU A 186 -5.28 10.19 -27.44
CA GLU A 186 -4.90 9.04 -28.25
C GLU A 186 -4.75 7.77 -27.41
N ASP A 187 -4.23 7.88 -26.18
CA ASP A 187 -4.11 6.75 -25.26
C ASP A 187 -5.48 6.29 -24.76
N ILE A 188 -6.39 7.24 -24.50
CA ILE A 188 -7.79 6.97 -24.13
C ILE A 188 -8.53 6.29 -25.28
N GLU A 189 -8.37 6.78 -26.50
CA GLU A 189 -8.99 6.21 -27.70
C GLU A 189 -8.50 4.76 -27.94
N GLN A 190 -7.19 4.53 -27.85
CA GLN A 190 -6.61 3.19 -27.96
C GLN A 190 -7.21 2.24 -26.93
N ALA A 191 -7.29 2.66 -25.66
CA ALA A 191 -7.86 1.85 -24.60
C ALA A 191 -9.37 1.60 -24.80
N GLY A 192 -10.13 2.61 -25.24
CA GLY A 192 -11.55 2.47 -25.58
C GLY A 192 -11.78 1.47 -26.71
N ASN A 193 -10.95 1.50 -27.75
CA ASN A 193 -11.00 0.53 -28.85
C ASN A 193 -10.66 -0.89 -28.39
N VAL A 194 -9.64 -1.07 -27.54
CA VAL A 194 -9.32 -2.38 -26.94
C VAL A 194 -10.50 -2.89 -26.11
N LEU A 195 -11.08 -2.04 -25.26
CA LEU A 195 -12.21 -2.41 -24.42
C LEU A 195 -13.42 -2.84 -25.27
N LEU A 196 -13.75 -2.08 -26.32
CA LEU A 196 -14.83 -2.42 -27.25
C LEU A 196 -14.61 -3.80 -27.89
N GLN A 197 -13.43 -4.02 -28.47
CA GLN A 197 -13.12 -5.30 -29.13
C GLN A 197 -13.09 -6.46 -28.13
N SER A 198 -12.66 -6.23 -26.90
CA SER A 198 -12.67 -7.24 -25.84
C SER A 198 -14.06 -7.60 -25.38
N ILE A 199 -14.98 -6.63 -25.26
CA ILE A 199 -16.39 -6.89 -24.94
C ILE A 199 -17.03 -7.72 -26.05
N LEU A 200 -16.84 -7.35 -27.32
CA LEU A 200 -17.36 -8.13 -28.45
C LEU A 200 -16.81 -9.55 -28.50
N ALA A 201 -15.51 -9.72 -28.25
CA ALA A 201 -14.89 -11.04 -28.22
C ALA A 201 -15.39 -11.88 -27.04
N LEU A 202 -15.59 -11.26 -25.87
CA LEU A 202 -16.12 -11.92 -24.69
C LEU A 202 -17.57 -12.40 -24.91
N ASP A 203 -18.40 -11.60 -25.57
CA ASP A 203 -19.78 -11.96 -25.91
C ASP A 203 -19.83 -13.23 -26.78
N VAL A 204 -18.95 -13.31 -27.79
CA VAL A 204 -18.81 -14.52 -28.62
C VAL A 204 -18.28 -15.71 -27.82
N GLU A 205 -17.30 -15.51 -26.94
CA GLU A 205 -16.69 -16.61 -26.16
C GLU A 205 -17.62 -17.15 -25.06
N LEU A 206 -18.53 -16.32 -24.53
CA LEU A 206 -19.53 -16.71 -23.53
C LEU A 206 -20.87 -17.16 -24.14
N SER A 207 -21.05 -16.99 -25.45
CA SER A 207 -22.23 -17.49 -26.15
C SER A 207 -22.20 -19.03 -26.22
N PRO A 208 -23.29 -19.73 -25.85
CA PRO A 208 -23.35 -21.19 -25.79
C PRO A 208 -23.32 -21.89 -27.15
#